data_AF-A0A6G1S5V9-F1
#
_entry.id   AF-A0A6G1S5V9-F1
#
_cell.length_a   1.000
_cell.length_b   1.000
_cell.length_c   1.000
_cell.angle_alpha   90.00
_cell.angle_beta   90.00
_cell.angle_gamma   90.00
#
_symmetry.space_group_name_H-M   'P 1'
#
loop_
_entity.id
_entity.type
_entity.pdbx_description
1 polymer ?
#
loop_
_entity_poly.entity_id
_entity_poly.type
_entity_poly.pdbx_seq_one_letter_code
_entity_poly.pdbx_strand_id
1 'polypeptide(L)'
;MSDRWVSQGRRFCKFCNCWFADNKISIENHERGASHQANVESDLSKTFKNKQDLAAAERAFAAEMQRIEATAMKSFEEDARRDPFARDEMERVIQARAKAASASRR
;
A
#
# COMPACT_ATOMS: atom_id res chain seq x y z
N MET A 1 8.74 52.46 -20.72
CA MET A 1 8.23 51.12 -20.34
C MET A 1 9.41 50.19 -20.34
N SER A 2 9.81 49.68 -19.17
CA SER A 2 10.98 48.80 -19.04
C SER A 2 10.61 47.37 -19.44
N ASP A 3 11.31 46.84 -20.44
CA ASP A 3 11.19 45.45 -20.88
C ASP A 3 11.68 44.52 -19.75
N ARG A 4 10.75 43.83 -19.08
CA ARG A 4 11.09 42.85 -18.04
C ARG A 4 11.54 41.58 -18.77
N TRP A 5 12.85 41.36 -18.87
CA TRP A 5 13.34 40.06 -19.33
C TRP A 5 12.91 38.98 -18.34
N VAL A 6 12.09 38.04 -18.81
CA VAL A 6 11.67 36.87 -18.03
C VAL A 6 12.55 35.71 -18.46
N SER A 7 13.28 35.12 -17.50
CA SER A 7 14.08 33.93 -17.77
C SER A 7 13.19 32.77 -18.21
N GLN A 8 13.61 32.05 -19.26
CA GLN A 8 12.97 30.80 -19.66
C GLN A 8 13.13 29.77 -18.53
N GLY A 9 12.02 29.17 -18.12
CA GLY A 9 12.00 28.15 -17.06
C GLY A 9 12.75 26.88 -17.45
N ARG A 10 12.99 26.01 -16.46
CA ARG A 10 13.46 24.63 -16.67
C ARG A 10 12.39 23.65 -16.24
N ARG A 11 12.19 22.58 -17.01
CA ARG A 11 11.25 21.49 -16.72
C ARG A 11 12.01 20.23 -16.37
N PHE A 12 11.42 19.43 -15.50
CA PHE A 12 11.96 18.15 -15.07
C PHE A 12 11.11 17.00 -15.60
N CYS A 13 11.76 16.02 -16.22
CA CYS A 13 11.10 14.76 -16.61
C CYS A 13 11.35 13.68 -15.55
N LYS A 14 10.27 13.11 -15.02
CA LYS A 14 10.32 12.04 -14.00
C LYS A 14 10.83 10.71 -14.56
N PHE A 15 10.54 10.40 -15.82
CA PHE A 15 10.93 9.13 -16.46
C PHE A 15 12.39 9.11 -16.92
N CYS A 16 12.92 10.26 -17.34
CA CYS A 16 14.30 10.40 -17.81
C CYS A 16 15.24 10.98 -16.74
N ASN A 17 14.72 11.41 -15.59
CA ASN A 17 15.45 12.05 -14.50
C ASN A 17 16.38 13.19 -14.97
N CYS A 18 15.89 14.04 -15.87
CA CYS A 18 16.68 15.14 -16.44
C CYS A 18 15.93 16.46 -16.45
N TRP A 19 16.71 17.55 -16.39
CA TRP A 19 16.22 18.92 -16.51
C TRP A 19 16.46 19.44 -17.92
N PHE A 20 15.43 19.98 -18.56
CA PHE A 20 15.49 20.56 -19.90
C PHE A 20 14.79 21.93 -19.95
N ALA A 21 14.92 22.64 -21.07
CA ALA A 21 14.37 23.98 -21.22
C ALA A 21 12.84 23.97 -21.35
N ASP A 22 12.14 24.92 -20.72
CA ASP A 22 10.68 25.07 -20.78
C ASP A 22 10.23 25.76 -22.08
N ASN A 23 10.62 25.20 -23.22
CA ASN A 23 10.14 25.64 -24.52
C ASN A 23 9.35 24.52 -25.21
N LYS A 24 8.30 24.88 -25.95
CA LYS A 24 7.37 23.92 -26.57
C LYS A 24 8.08 22.88 -27.44
N ILE A 25 9.06 23.33 -28.24
CA ILE A 25 9.82 22.47 -29.16
C ILE A 25 10.67 21.46 -28.38
N SER A 26 11.32 21.88 -27.29
CA SER A 26 12.13 21.02 -26.44
C SER A 26 11.27 20.01 -25.68
N ILE A 27 10.04 20.37 -25.28
CA ILE A 27 9.09 19.44 -24.67
C ILE A 27 8.69 18.38 -25.69
N GLU A 28 8.23 18.80 -26.88
CA GLU A 28 7.77 17.86 -27.92
C GLU A 28 8.90 16.92 -28.38
N ASN A 29 10.13 17.42 -28.53
CA ASN A 29 11.28 16.59 -28.90
C ASN A 29 11.69 15.63 -27.78
N HIS A 30 11.57 16.06 -26.52
CA HIS A 30 11.86 15.19 -25.38
C HIS A 30 10.84 14.05 -25.26
N GLU A 31 9.54 14.36 -25.36
CA GLU A 31 8.45 13.38 -25.27
C GLU A 31 8.43 12.40 -26.44
N ARG A 32 8.81 12.86 -27.65
CA ARG A 32 8.95 12.01 -28.84
C ARG A 32 10.27 11.24 -28.88
N GLY A 33 11.20 11.49 -27.96
CA GLY A 33 12.48 10.79 -27.91
C GLY A 33 12.30 9.30 -27.63
N ALA A 34 12.98 8.45 -28.39
CA ALA A 34 12.88 6.98 -28.24
C ALA A 34 13.25 6.50 -26.82
N SER A 35 14.23 7.14 -26.18
CA SER A 35 14.58 6.84 -24.78
C SER A 35 13.48 7.21 -23.79
N HIS A 36 12.75 8.31 -24.02
CA HIS A 36 11.63 8.70 -23.17
C HIS A 36 10.50 7.68 -23.27
N GLN A 37 10.12 7.32 -24.50
CA GLN A 37 9.06 6.34 -24.76
C GLN A 37 9.38 4.96 -24.14
N ALA A 38 10.62 4.48 -24.32
CA ALA A 38 11.06 3.22 -23.73
C ALA A 38 11.04 3.25 -22.19
N ASN A 39 11.45 4.36 -21.57
CA ASN A 39 11.41 4.52 -20.11
C ASN A 39 9.97 4.56 -19.59
N VAL A 40 9.05 5.22 -20.30
CA VAL A 40 7.63 5.26 -19.97
C VAL A 40 7.01 3.86 -20.05
N GLU A 41 7.28 3.10 -21.11
CA GLU A 41 6.78 1.73 -21.24
C GLU A 41 7.35 0.79 -20.17
N SER A 42 8.63 0.94 -19.85
CA SER A 42 9.28 0.21 -18.76
C SER A 42 8.65 0.53 -17.40
N ASP A 43 8.39 1.81 -17.13
CA ASP A 43 7.79 2.27 -15.87
C ASP A 43 6.34 1.81 -15.72
N LEU A 44 5.56 1.86 -16.80
CA LEU A 44 4.22 1.28 -16.85
C LEU A 44 4.27 -0.21 -16.53
N SER A 45 5.14 -0.95 -17.21
CA SER A 45 5.30 -2.40 -17.00
C SER A 45 5.71 -2.74 -15.55
N LYS A 46 6.64 -1.96 -14.97
CA LYS A 46 7.05 -2.10 -13.57
C LYS A 46 5.90 -1.82 -12.61
N THR A 47 5.14 -0.75 -12.86
CA THR A 47 3.99 -0.37 -12.03
C THR A 47 2.92 -1.46 -12.04
N PHE A 48 2.61 -2.06 -13.18
CA PHE A 48 1.66 -3.16 -13.26
C PHE A 48 2.15 -4.41 -12.51
N LYS A 49 3.41 -4.80 -12.67
CA LYS A 49 4.00 -5.95 -11.94
C LYS A 49 3.98 -5.71 -10.43
N ASN A 50 4.43 -4.54 -9.98
CA ASN A 50 4.42 -4.19 -8.56
C ASN A 50 3.01 -4.28 -7.96
N LYS A 51 1.98 -3.83 -8.67
CA LYS A 51 0.58 -3.96 -8.21
C LYS A 51 0.14 -5.43 -8.10
N GLN A 52 0.52 -6.27 -9.06
CA GLN A 52 0.19 -7.70 -9.02
C GLN A 52 0.89 -8.40 -7.86
N ASP A 53 2.17 -8.10 -7.64
CA ASP A 53 2.98 -8.68 -6.56
C ASP A 53 2.45 -8.24 -5.18
N LEU A 54 2.09 -6.96 -5.02
CA LEU A 54 1.44 -6.46 -3.81
C LEU A 54 0.11 -7.17 -3.54
N ALA A 55 -0.75 -7.32 -4.56
CA ALA A 55 -2.01 -8.03 -4.41
C ALA A 55 -1.82 -9.53 -4.10
N ALA A 56 -0.74 -10.14 -4.57
CA ALA A 56 -0.39 -11.53 -4.20
C ALA A 56 0.13 -11.61 -2.76
N ALA A 57 1.00 -10.68 -2.36
CA ALA A 57 1.54 -10.60 -1.00
C ALA A 57 0.44 -10.34 0.04
N GLU A 58 -0.50 -9.42 -0.24
CA GLU A 58 -1.65 -9.15 0.63
C GLU A 58 -2.54 -10.38 0.80
N ARG A 59 -2.79 -11.14 -0.28
CA ARG A 59 -3.55 -12.39 -0.21
C ARG A 59 -2.84 -13.46 0.61
N ALA A 60 -1.52 -13.61 0.41
CA ALA A 60 -0.72 -14.54 1.20
C ALA A 60 -0.69 -14.16 2.68
N PHE A 61 -0.52 -12.86 2.97
CA PHE A 61 -0.53 -12.33 4.32
C PHE A 61 -1.88 -12.53 5.02
N ALA A 62 -2.99 -12.25 4.33
CA ALA A 62 -4.34 -12.49 4.87
C ALA A 62 -4.59 -13.97 5.15
N ALA A 63 -4.17 -14.87 4.25
CA ALA A 63 -4.29 -16.31 4.47
C ALA A 63 -3.45 -16.79 5.66
N GLU A 64 -2.25 -16.24 5.84
CA GLU A 64 -1.39 -16.58 6.98
C GLU A 64 -1.95 -16.05 8.30
N MET A 65 -2.47 -14.82 8.32
CA MET A 65 -3.17 -14.29 9.51
C MET A 65 -4.34 -15.18 9.91
N GLN A 66 -5.17 -15.63 8.96
CA GLN A 66 -6.27 -16.56 9.26
C GLN A 66 -5.78 -17.89 9.86
N ARG A 67 -4.65 -18.42 9.40
CA ARG A 67 -4.06 -19.64 9.97
C ARG A 67 -3.53 -19.42 11.38
N ILE A 68 -2.87 -18.30 11.61
CA ILE A 68 -2.36 -17.91 12.93
C ILE A 68 -3.53 -17.75 13.89
N GLU A 69 -4.58 -17.03 13.50
CA GLU A 69 -5.80 -16.85 14.30
C GLU A 69 -6.47 -18.19 14.62
N ALA A 70 -6.64 -19.07 13.63
CA ALA A 70 -7.23 -20.38 13.86
C ALA A 70 -6.39 -21.26 14.79
N THR A 71 -5.07 -21.21 14.67
CA THR A 71 -4.14 -21.93 15.56
C THR A 71 -4.21 -21.37 16.97
N ALA A 72 -4.20 -20.05 17.11
CA ALA A 72 -4.33 -19.38 18.40
C ALA A 72 -5.65 -19.72 19.09
N MET A 73 -6.77 -19.73 18.36
CA MET A 73 -8.07 -20.14 18.91
C MET A 73 -8.05 -21.59 19.38
N LYS A 74 -7.46 -22.52 18.60
CA LYS A 74 -7.35 -23.93 19.00
C LYS A 74 -6.49 -24.12 20.25
N SER A 75 -5.33 -23.48 20.33
CA SER A 75 -4.48 -23.53 21.53
C SER A 75 -5.21 -22.94 22.73
N PHE A 76 -5.94 -21.84 22.54
CA PHE A 76 -6.73 -21.22 23.60
C PHE A 76 -7.86 -22.14 24.09
N GLU A 77 -8.53 -22.87 23.19
CA GLU A 77 -9.50 -23.90 23.56
C GLU A 77 -8.88 -25.07 24.32
N GLU A 78 -7.68 -25.51 23.93
CA GLU A 78 -6.94 -26.57 24.62
C GLU A 78 -6.55 -26.16 26.03
N ASP A 79 -6.05 -24.94 26.21
CA ASP A 79 -5.69 -24.39 27.51
C ASP A 79 -6.94 -24.25 28.41
N ALA A 80 -8.07 -23.79 27.86
CA ALA A 80 -9.34 -23.72 28.57
C ALA A 80 -9.92 -25.10 28.93
N ARG A 81 -9.58 -26.17 28.19
CA ARG A 81 -9.95 -27.54 28.55
C ARG A 81 -9.06 -28.10 29.66
N ARG A 82 -7.78 -27.71 29.70
CA ARG A 82 -6.79 -28.22 30.64
C ARG A 82 -6.86 -27.55 32.01
N ASP A 83 -7.12 -26.24 32.05
CA ASP A 83 -7.14 -25.46 33.29
C ASP A 83 -8.52 -24.78 33.49
N PRO A 84 -9.26 -25.13 34.57
CA PRO A 84 -10.52 -24.47 34.93
C PRO A 84 -10.40 -22.94 35.13
N PHE A 85 -9.23 -22.44 35.57
CA PHE A 85 -8.99 -21.01 35.74
C PHE A 85 -8.87 -20.29 34.39
N ALA A 86 -8.22 -20.92 33.41
CA ALA A 86 -8.15 -20.39 32.04
C ALA A 86 -9.53 -20.35 31.36
N ARG A 87 -10.42 -21.28 31.70
CA ARG A 87 -11.81 -21.32 31.21
C ARG A 87 -12.65 -20.15 31.75
N ASP A 88 -12.54 -19.84 33.04
CA ASP A 88 -13.22 -18.70 33.66
C ASP A 88 -12.73 -17.37 33.06
N GLU A 89 -11.42 -17.24 32.86
CA GLU A 89 -10.82 -16.08 32.19
C GLU A 89 -11.35 -15.91 30.75
N MET A 90 -11.46 -17.01 29.99
CA MET A 90 -12.05 -17.00 28.64
C MET A 90 -13.51 -16.51 28.65
N GLU A 91 -14.32 -17.00 29.59
CA GLU A 91 -15.72 -16.61 29.71
C GLU A 91 -15.87 -15.12 30.08
N ARG A 92 -14.99 -14.60 30.94
CA ARG A 92 -14.93 -13.17 31.28
C ARG A 92 -14.59 -12.30 30.07
N VAL A 93 -13.63 -12.71 29.24
CA VAL A 93 -13.27 -11.99 28.01
C VAL A 93 -14.44 -11.98 27.00
N ILE A 94 -15.14 -13.10 26.84
CA ILE A 94 -16.33 -13.20 25.97
C ILE A 94 -17.45 -12.27 26.48
N GLN A 95 -17.73 -12.29 27.78
CA GLN A 95 -18.75 -11.43 28.40
C GLN A 95 -18.38 -9.94 28.31
N ALA A 96 -17.10 -9.59 28.45
CA ALA A 96 -16.62 -8.22 28.30
C ALA A 96 -16.77 -7.72 26.84
N ARG A 97 -16.43 -8.55 25.84
CA ARG A 97 -16.66 -8.24 24.42
C ARG A 97 -18.15 -8.07 24.10
N ALA A 98 -19.02 -8.94 24.62
CA ALA A 98 -20.47 -8.84 24.44
C ALA A 98 -21.06 -7.56 25.09
N LYS A 99 -20.58 -7.19 26.28
CA LYS A 99 -20.92 -5.91 26.92
C LYS A 99 -20.44 -4.70 26.13
N ALA A 100 -19.21 -4.71 25.61
CA ALA A 100 -18.69 -3.63 24.78
C ALA A 100 -19.49 -3.46 23.47
N ALA A 101 -19.85 -4.58 22.81
CA ALA A 101 -20.64 -4.59 21.57
C ALA A 101 -22.12 -4.20 21.75
N SER A 102 -22.65 -4.32 22.97
CA SER A 102 -23.99 -3.83 23.32
C SER A 102 -23.97 -2.37 23.79
N ALA A 103 -22.85 -1.91 24.36
CA ALA A 103 -22.63 -0.52 24.72
C ALA A 103 -22.40 0.39 23.50
N SER A 104 -21.70 -0.06 22.47
CA SER A 104 -21.49 0.73 21.24
C SER A 104 -22.72 0.82 20.33
N ARG A 105 -23.80 0.11 20.67
CA ARG A 105 -25.08 0.08 19.94
C ARG A 105 -26.13 1.03 20.53
N ARG A 106 -25.79 1.75 21.61
CA ARG A 106 -26.62 2.79 22.23
C ARG A 106 -26.15 4.18 21.84
#